data_AF-A0AAV1DNG1-F1
#
_entry.id   AF-A0AAV1DNG1-F1
#
_cell.length_a   1.000
_cell.length_b   1.000
_cell.length_c   1.000
_cell.angle_alpha   90.00
_cell.angle_beta   90.00
_cell.angle_gamma   90.00
#
_symmetry.space_group_name_H-M   'P 1'
#
loop_
_entity.id
_entity.type
_entity.pdbx_description
1 polymer ?
#
loop_
_entity_poly.entity_id
_entity_poly.type
_entity_poly.pdbx_seq_one_letter_code
_entity_poly.pdbx_strand_id
1 'polypeptide(L)'
;MARYFKDGVHSIHGGGHNRNRFINVDDETIQVSSTGDLASRADFVDCRDGVFCIDNMRFDAYGIELMVCLWNPVLRQHNILPTTVNRSVLPIAIGFGFDVIGNDYKVLKVYSTKQGPSLHSNVDVYCVRTHCWKTIGSQPIANKHRP
;
A
#
# COMPACT_ATOMS: atom_id res chain seq x y z
N MET A 1 7.19 -10.33 22.37
CA MET A 1 6.76 -9.00 21.88
C MET A 1 7.76 -8.58 20.81
N ALA A 2 7.41 -8.75 19.54
CA ALA A 2 8.37 -8.64 18.45
C ALA A 2 8.57 -7.18 18.01
N ARG A 3 9.84 -6.79 17.90
CA ARG A 3 10.29 -5.49 17.39
C ARG A 3 10.17 -5.52 15.87
N TYR A 4 8.99 -5.20 15.33
CA TYR A 4 8.70 -5.35 13.90
C TYR A 4 9.14 -4.17 13.03
N PHE A 5 9.41 -3.01 13.61
CA PHE A 5 9.82 -1.83 12.86
C PHE A 5 11.14 -1.31 13.43
N LYS A 6 12.25 -1.48 12.70
CA LYS A 6 13.49 -0.74 12.99
C LYS A 6 13.24 0.71 12.62
N ASP A 7 13.70 1.63 13.46
CA ASP A 7 13.57 3.08 13.34
C ASP A 7 13.74 3.56 11.90
N GLY A 8 12.60 3.76 11.25
CA GLY A 8 12.51 3.93 9.81
C GLY A 8 12.21 5.37 9.42
N VAL A 9 13.04 6.34 9.83
CA VAL A 9 13.11 7.60 9.08
C VAL A 9 13.98 7.33 7.85
N HIS A 10 13.45 6.59 6.89
CA HIS A 10 14.00 6.54 5.54
C HIS A 10 13.19 7.48 4.66
N SER A 11 13.46 8.78 4.84
CA SER A 11 13.21 9.76 3.79
C SER A 11 14.10 9.40 2.61
N ILE A 12 13.52 8.70 1.63
CA ILE A 12 14.12 8.46 0.31
C ILE A 12 14.36 9.83 -0.34
N HIS A 13 15.60 10.32 -0.32
CA HIS A 13 15.97 11.58 -0.97
C HIS A 13 16.19 11.33 -2.46
N GLY A 14 15.21 11.66 -3.30
CA GLY A 14 15.36 11.70 -4.75
C GLY A 14 14.47 12.74 -5.43
N GLY A 15 14.96 13.97 -5.59
CA GLY A 15 14.49 14.96 -6.58
C GLY A 15 13.04 15.46 -6.50
N GLY A 16 12.87 16.75 -6.16
CA GLY A 16 12.06 17.73 -6.90
C GLY A 16 10.55 17.58 -7.10
N HIS A 17 9.90 16.48 -6.73
CA HIS A 17 8.44 16.34 -6.88
C HIS A 17 7.78 16.21 -5.53
N ASN A 18 6.82 17.10 -5.28
CA ASN A 18 5.68 16.95 -4.36
C ASN A 18 5.49 15.49 -3.94
N ARG A 19 5.61 15.16 -2.64
CA ARG A 19 5.44 13.81 -2.10
C ARG A 19 4.40 13.76 -0.99
N ASN A 20 3.66 12.67 -0.95
CA ASN A 20 2.87 12.31 0.22
C ASN A 20 3.80 11.78 1.31
N ARG A 21 3.51 12.13 2.56
CA ARG A 21 4.23 11.66 3.73
C ARG A 21 3.26 11.35 4.84
N PHE A 22 3.53 10.27 5.55
CA PHE A 22 2.92 9.98 6.84
C PHE A 22 3.82 10.55 7.94
N ILE A 23 3.24 11.35 8.83
CA ILE A 23 3.94 12.04 9.91
C ILE A 23 3.25 11.70 11.21
N ASN A 24 3.97 11.09 12.16
CA ASN A 24 3.47 10.98 13.53
C ASN A 24 3.42 12.38 14.13
N VAL A 25 2.24 12.85 14.52
CA VAL A 25 2.06 14.14 15.19
C VAL A 25 2.18 13.95 16.70
N ASP A 26 1.53 12.91 17.22
CA ASP A 26 1.56 12.51 18.62
C ASP A 26 1.29 10.98 18.75
N ASP A 27 0.92 10.54 19.95
CA ASP A 27 0.66 9.13 20.28
C ASP A 27 -0.60 8.55 19.63
N GLU A 28 -1.53 9.41 19.24
CA GLU A 28 -2.86 9.02 18.77
C GLU A 28 -3.14 9.51 17.34
N THR A 29 -2.20 10.24 16.75
CA THR A 29 -2.40 10.93 15.48
C THR A 29 -1.28 10.68 14.49
N ILE A 30 -1.65 10.13 13.33
CA ILE A 30 -0.83 10.15 12.12
C ILE A 30 -1.44 11.12 11.11
N GLN A 31 -0.66 12.12 10.70
CA GLN A 31 -1.06 13.05 9.67
C GLN A 31 -0.59 12.55 8.31
N VAL A 32 -1.49 12.61 7.36
CA VAL A 32 -1.19 12.43 5.94
C VAL A 32 -1.01 13.81 5.33
N SER A 33 0.23 14.18 5.02
CA SER A 33 0.52 15.41 4.30
C SER A 33 0.75 15.10 2.83
N SER A 34 -0.07 15.67 1.95
CA SER A 34 0.26 15.80 0.53
C SER A 34 0.92 17.16 0.29
N THR A 35 1.95 17.20 -0.53
CA THR A 35 2.49 18.47 -1.02
C THR A 35 1.96 18.67 -2.46
N GLY A 36 1.38 19.83 -2.77
CA GLY A 36 0.88 20.21 -4.11
C GLY A 36 -0.65 20.15 -4.33
N ASP A 37 -1.11 20.76 -5.43
CA ASP A 37 -2.52 20.95 -5.84
C ASP A 37 -3.26 19.66 -6.31
N LEU A 38 -2.83 18.48 -5.88
CA LEU A 38 -3.35 17.22 -6.40
C LEU A 38 -4.35 16.58 -5.44
N ALA A 39 -5.41 16.01 -6.00
CA ALA A 39 -6.37 15.22 -5.24
C ALA A 39 -5.68 13.97 -4.65
N SER A 40 -5.62 13.90 -3.33
CA SER A 40 -5.21 12.71 -2.58
C SER A 40 -6.40 12.17 -1.80
N ARG A 41 -6.55 10.85 -1.78
CA ARG A 41 -7.54 10.16 -0.95
C ARG A 41 -6.81 9.20 -0.03
N ALA A 42 -7.00 9.37 1.28
CA ALA A 42 -6.49 8.44 2.28
C ALA A 42 -7.64 7.61 2.83
N ASP A 43 -7.52 6.30 2.79
CA ASP A 43 -8.52 5.39 3.35
C ASP A 43 -7.93 4.53 4.45
N PHE A 44 -8.75 4.28 5.46
CA PHE A 44 -8.49 3.23 6.45
C PHE A 44 -8.81 1.88 5.81
N VAL A 45 -7.80 1.01 5.73
CA VAL A 45 -7.95 -0.34 5.14
C VAL A 45 -8.47 -1.31 6.20
N ASP A 46 -7.73 -1.47 7.29
CA ASP A 46 -8.08 -2.36 8.41
C ASP A 46 -7.15 -2.13 9.61
N CYS A 47 -7.44 -2.74 10.76
CA CYS A 47 -6.55 -2.82 11.92
C CYS A 47 -6.38 -4.26 12.42
N ARG A 48 -5.15 -4.64 12.73
CA ARG A 48 -4.84 -5.97 13.27
C ARG A 48 -3.77 -5.89 14.35
N ASP A 49 -4.09 -6.43 15.52
CA ASP A 49 -3.21 -6.50 16.69
C ASP A 49 -2.56 -5.14 17.05
N GLY A 50 -3.35 -4.06 16.94
CA GLY A 50 -2.93 -2.68 17.20
C GLY A 50 -2.11 -2.02 16.08
N VAL A 51 -1.90 -2.70 14.95
CA VAL A 51 -1.30 -2.14 13.74
C VAL A 51 -2.42 -1.72 12.78
N PHE A 52 -2.44 -0.46 12.40
CA PHE A 52 -3.38 0.12 11.44
C PHE A 52 -2.76 0.07 10.04
N CYS A 53 -3.53 -0.36 9.06
CA CYS A 53 -3.18 -0.25 7.65
C CYS A 53 -3.96 0.90 7.04
N ILE A 54 -3.24 1.88 6.51
CA ILE A 54 -3.79 3.09 5.90
C ILE A 54 -3.19 3.17 4.51
N ASP A 55 -4.03 3.43 3.51
CA ASP A 55 -3.54 3.75 2.18
C ASP A 55 -3.71 5.24 1.88
N ASN A 56 -2.92 5.72 0.92
CA ASN A 56 -3.06 7.03 0.35
C ASN A 56 -2.81 6.93 -1.14
N MET A 57 -3.84 7.24 -1.89
CA MET A 57 -3.82 7.28 -3.34
C MET A 57 -3.68 8.72 -3.83
N ARG A 58 -2.75 8.92 -4.76
CA ARG A 58 -2.53 10.19 -5.41
C ARG A 58 -2.63 10.05 -6.91
N PHE A 59 -3.22 11.07 -7.53
CA PHE A 59 -3.34 11.23 -8.96
C PHE A 59 -2.44 12.37 -9.40
N ASP A 60 -1.59 12.15 -10.40
CA ASP A 60 -0.80 13.20 -11.04
C ASP A 60 -0.73 13.01 -12.57
N ALA A 61 0.01 13.88 -13.25
CA ALA A 61 0.16 13.81 -14.71
C ALA A 61 0.84 12.52 -15.21
N TYR A 62 1.50 11.76 -14.34
CA TYR A 62 2.23 10.54 -14.65
C TYR A 62 1.46 9.27 -14.25
N GLY A 63 0.34 9.38 -13.53
CA GLY A 63 -0.55 8.27 -13.23
C GLY A 63 -1.06 8.26 -11.79
N ILE A 64 -1.12 7.06 -11.22
CA ILE A 64 -1.70 6.79 -9.90
C ILE A 64 -0.62 6.21 -9.00
N GLU A 65 -0.29 6.93 -7.92
CA GLU A 65 0.60 6.44 -6.88
C GLU A 65 -0.21 5.97 -5.68
N LEU A 66 -0.08 4.68 -5.35
CA LEU A 66 -0.59 4.13 -4.10
C LEU A 66 0.56 4.01 -3.08
N MET A 67 0.40 4.67 -1.95
CA MET A 67 1.25 4.48 -0.77
C MET A 67 0.47 3.73 0.29
N VAL A 68 1.07 2.72 0.89
CA VAL A 68 0.49 2.00 2.03
C VAL A 68 1.38 2.20 3.25
N CYS A 69 0.77 2.55 4.37
CA CYS A 69 1.42 2.73 5.66
C CYS A 69 0.86 1.72 6.65
N LEU A 70 1.77 0.97 7.29
CA LEU A 70 1.46 0.20 8.49
C LEU A 70 1.90 1.01 9.69
N TRP A 71 0.97 1.39 10.55
CA TRP A 71 1.22 2.26 11.70
C TRP A 71 0.83 1.57 13.00
N ASN A 72 1.78 1.52 13.94
CA ASN A 72 1.54 1.13 15.32
C ASN A 72 1.65 2.39 16.20
N PRO A 73 0.52 2.98 16.65
CA PRO A 73 0.52 4.18 17.48
C PRO A 73 1.24 3.96 18.81
N VAL A 74 0.99 2.82 19.46
CA VAL A 74 1.58 2.48 20.77
C VAL A 74 3.10 2.41 20.73
N LEU A 75 3.66 1.88 19.64
CA LEU A 75 5.10 1.81 19.44
C LEU A 75 5.68 3.04 18.75
N ARG A 76 4.85 4.02 18.35
CA ARG A 76 5.22 5.18 17.52
C ARG A 76 5.95 4.81 16.23
N GLN A 77 5.68 3.60 15.72
CA GLN A 77 6.39 3.03 14.59
C GLN A 77 5.47 3.02 13.37
N HIS A 78 5.99 3.46 12.23
CA HIS A 78 5.31 3.28 10.97
C HIS A 78 6.25 2.68 9.93
N ASN A 79 5.68 1.96 8.98
CA ASN A 79 6.39 1.40 7.84
C ASN A 79 5.62 1.76 6.57
N ILE A 80 6.23 2.60 5.73
CA ILE A 80 5.70 2.91 4.41
C ILE A 80 6.19 1.82 3.46
N LEU A 81 5.25 1.10 2.88
CA LEU A 81 5.57 0.02 1.95
C LEU A 81 6.15 0.61 0.66
N PRO A 82 7.13 -0.06 0.03
CA PRO A 82 7.65 0.38 -1.26
C PRO A 82 6.51 0.40 -2.28
N THR A 83 6.41 1.49 -3.05
CA THR A 83 5.46 1.62 -4.14
C THR A 83 5.64 0.45 -5.11
N THR A 84 4.56 -0.19 -5.50
CA THR A 84 4.64 -1.25 -6.50
C THR A 84 5.08 -0.66 -7.84
N VAL A 85 5.87 -1.41 -8.62
CA VAL A 85 6.45 -0.96 -9.89
C VAL A 85 5.40 -0.43 -10.89
N ASN A 86 4.13 -0.81 -10.72
CA ASN A 86 3.05 -0.48 -11.63
C ASN A 86 2.24 0.77 -11.18
N ARG A 87 2.83 1.97 -11.38
CA ARG A 87 2.23 3.29 -11.06
C ARG A 87 1.04 3.69 -11.96
N SER A 88 0.62 2.84 -12.88
CA SER A 88 -0.43 3.17 -13.85
C SER A 88 -1.71 2.36 -13.66
N VAL A 89 -1.80 1.58 -12.57
CA VAL A 89 -2.96 0.71 -12.33
C VAL A 89 -3.62 1.03 -11.01
N LEU A 90 -4.90 1.42 -11.10
CA LEU A 90 -5.75 1.61 -9.94
C LEU A 90 -5.95 0.26 -9.22
N PRO A 91 -5.66 0.16 -7.92
CA PRO A 91 -6.04 -1.02 -7.14
C PRO A 91 -7.57 -1.12 -7.07
N ILE A 92 -8.09 -2.33 -7.28
CA ILE A 92 -9.50 -2.66 -7.08
C ILE A 92 -9.80 -2.86 -5.60
N ALA A 93 -8.85 -3.46 -4.88
CA ALA A 93 -8.98 -3.72 -3.46
C ALA A 93 -7.59 -3.75 -2.79
N ILE A 94 -7.53 -3.24 -1.57
CA ILE A 94 -6.43 -3.41 -0.64
C ILE A 94 -6.95 -4.18 0.58
N GLY A 95 -6.16 -5.11 1.09
CA GLY A 95 -6.46 -5.85 2.31
C GLY A 95 -5.23 -5.94 3.19
N PHE A 96 -5.46 -6.07 4.50
CA PHE A 96 -4.41 -6.23 5.49
C PHE A 96 -4.72 -7.44 6.38
N GLY A 97 -3.68 -8.17 6.80
CA GLY A 97 -3.87 -9.33 7.65
C GLY A 97 -2.58 -9.84 8.25
N PHE A 98 -2.73 -10.78 9.17
CA PHE A 98 -1.62 -11.46 9.85
C PHE A 98 -1.61 -12.94 9.46
N ASP A 99 -0.51 -13.39 8.86
CA ASP A 99 -0.25 -14.79 8.57
C ASP A 99 0.31 -15.46 9.82
N VAL A 100 -0.54 -16.22 10.52
CA VAL A 100 -0.17 -16.92 11.76
C VAL A 100 0.91 -17.97 11.53
N ILE A 101 0.93 -18.63 10.36
CA ILE A 101 1.92 -19.67 10.05
C ILE A 101 3.28 -19.02 9.77
N GLY A 102 3.27 -17.96 8.97
CA GLY A 102 4.47 -17.20 8.62
C GLY A 102 4.95 -16.22 9.70
N ASN A 103 4.15 -16.00 10.75
CA ASN A 103 4.32 -14.96 11.77
C ASN A 103 4.63 -13.60 11.14
N ASP A 104 3.83 -13.19 10.17
CA ASP A 104 4.11 -12.03 9.32
C ASP A 104 2.84 -11.25 9.00
N TYR A 105 2.95 -9.92 9.04
CA TYR A 105 1.91 -9.07 8.51
C TYR A 105 2.01 -9.04 6.99
N LYS A 106 0.85 -9.06 6.33
CA LYS A 106 0.75 -9.04 4.88
C LYS A 106 -0.25 -8.00 4.42
N VAL A 107 0.10 -7.36 3.31
CA VAL A 107 -0.82 -6.49 2.58
C VAL A 107 -1.10 -7.13 1.24
N LEU A 108 -2.38 -7.28 0.93
CA LEU A 108 -2.86 -7.78 -0.35
C LEU A 108 -3.31 -6.60 -1.20
N LYS A 109 -2.91 -6.61 -2.47
CA LYS A 109 -3.33 -5.63 -3.48
C LYS A 109 -3.89 -6.38 -4.69
N VAL A 110 -5.16 -6.15 -5.01
CA VAL A 110 -5.81 -6.64 -6.23
C VAL A 110 -5.89 -5.50 -7.24
N TYR A 111 -5.50 -5.77 -8.49
CA TYR A 111 -5.48 -4.75 -9.54
C TYR A 111 -5.65 -5.38 -10.93
N SER A 112 -6.15 -4.60 -11.89
CA SER A 112 -6.36 -5.10 -13.25
C SER A 112 -5.33 -4.58 -14.25
N THR A 113 -4.69 -5.48 -14.99
CA THR A 113 -3.80 -5.11 -16.10
C THR A 113 -4.34 -5.58 -17.43
N LYS A 114 -4.09 -4.83 -18.50
CA LYS A 114 -4.31 -5.32 -19.86
C LYS A 114 -3.13 -6.22 -20.25
N GLN A 115 -3.43 -7.41 -20.75
CA GLN A 115 -2.48 -8.34 -21.34
C GLN A 115 -2.98 -8.68 -22.75
N GLY A 116 -2.48 -7.95 -23.75
CA GLY A 116 -3.01 -8.00 -25.12
C GLY A 116 -4.48 -7.55 -25.17
N PRO A 117 -5.40 -8.33 -25.78
CA PRO A 117 -6.82 -7.99 -25.84
C PRO A 117 -7.58 -8.23 -24.52
N SER A 118 -6.97 -8.95 -23.56
CA SER A 118 -7.63 -9.42 -22.35
C SER A 118 -7.31 -8.53 -21.15
N LEU A 119 -8.31 -8.33 -20.28
CA LEU A 119 -8.09 -7.75 -18.95
C LEU A 119 -7.80 -8.88 -17.97
N HIS A 120 -6.78 -8.74 -17.13
CA HIS A 120 -6.39 -9.71 -16.13
C HIS A 120 -6.53 -9.13 -14.74
N SER A 121 -7.04 -9.91 -13.78
CA SER A 121 -7.00 -9.62 -12.36
C SER A 121 -5.71 -10.18 -11.79
N ASN A 122 -4.91 -9.33 -11.17
CA ASN A 122 -3.65 -9.70 -10.54
C ASN A 122 -3.74 -9.49 -9.04
N VAL A 123 -3.00 -10.33 -8.30
CA VAL A 123 -2.91 -10.26 -6.85
C VAL A 123 -1.44 -10.19 -6.48
N ASP A 124 -1.04 -9.05 -5.91
CA ASP A 124 0.25 -8.91 -5.26
C ASP A 124 0.07 -9.01 -3.75
N VAL A 125 1.00 -9.69 -3.07
CA VAL A 125 1.07 -9.75 -1.61
C VAL A 125 2.42 -9.19 -1.19
N TYR A 126 2.38 -8.17 -0.34
CA TYR A 126 3.53 -7.68 0.40
C TYR A 126 3.69 -8.48 1.67
N CYS A 127 4.91 -8.94 1.93
CA CYS A 127 5.28 -9.57 3.20
C CYS A 127 6.19 -8.61 3.96
N VAL A 128 5.78 -8.20 5.18
CA VAL A 128 6.55 -7.24 5.99
C VAL A 128 7.93 -7.80 6.32
N ARG A 129 8.00 -9.06 6.72
CA ARG A 129 9.26 -9.73 7.08
C ARG A 129 10.28 -9.77 5.95
N THR A 130 9.84 -9.92 4.70
CA THR A 130 10.75 -9.99 3.54
C THR A 130 10.90 -8.67 2.81
N HIS A 131 10.16 -7.64 3.23
CA HIS A 131 10.13 -6.31 2.64
C HIS A 131 9.90 -6.29 1.12
N CYS A 132 9.09 -7.22 0.60
CA CYS A 132 8.88 -7.33 -0.85
C CYS A 132 7.45 -7.69 -1.23
N TRP A 133 7.04 -7.17 -2.39
CA TRP A 133 5.82 -7.58 -3.08
C TRP A 133 6.09 -8.83 -3.91
N LYS A 134 5.13 -9.77 -3.90
CA LYS A 134 5.13 -10.94 -4.77
C LYS A 134 3.77 -11.07 -5.44
N THR A 135 3.77 -11.20 -6.76
CA THR A 135 2.55 -11.58 -7.49
C THR A 135 2.27 -13.06 -7.24
N ILE A 136 1.11 -13.37 -6.68
CA ILE A 136 0.71 -14.74 -6.35
C ILE A 136 -0.39 -15.29 -7.28
N GLY A 137 -0.98 -14.43 -8.12
CA GLY A 137 -1.98 -14.84 -9.09
C GLY A 137 -2.19 -13.78 -10.16
N SER A 138 -2.41 -14.25 -11.39
CA SER A 138 -2.89 -13.46 -12.52
C SER A 138 -3.89 -14.32 -13.28
N GLN A 139 -5.12 -13.85 -13.44
CA GLN A 139 -6.19 -14.59 -14.10
C GLN A 139 -6.96 -13.67 -15.06
N PRO A 140 -7.34 -14.15 -16.25
CA PRO A 140 -8.20 -13.39 -17.15
C PRO A 140 -9.52 -13.04 -16.45
N ILE A 141 -9.92 -11.78 -16.54
CA ILE A 141 -11.27 -11.36 -16.18
C ILE A 141 -12.14 -11.77 -17.36
N ALA A 142 -12.87 -12.86 -17.21
CA ALA A 142 -13.84 -13.26 -18.20
C ALA A 142 -14.86 -12.12 -18.35
N ASN A 143 -14.89 -11.50 -19.54
CA ASN A 143 -16.07 -10.77 -19.95
C ASN A 143 -17.17 -11.83 -20.02
N LYS A 144 -18.06 -11.87 -19.02
CA LYS A 144 -19.32 -12.60 -19.16
C LYS A 144 -20.16 -11.85 -20.20
N HIS A 145 -19.81 -12.00 -21.48
CA HIS A 145 -20.82 -11.93 -22.50
C HIS A 145 -21.74 -13.13 -22.25
N ARG A 146 -22.93 -12.82 -21.74
CA ARG A 146 -24.09 -13.71 -21.68
C ARG A 146 -25.25 -12.90 -22.29
N PRO A 147 -26.12 -13.48 -23.12
CA PRO A 147 -26.01 -14.68 -23.96
C PRO A 147 -25.55 -14.36 -25.40
#